data_AF-I3XVU9-F1
#
_entry.id   AF-I3XVU9-F1
#
_cell.length_a   1.000
_cell.length_b   1.000
_cell.length_c   1.000
_cell.angle_alpha   90.00
_cell.angle_beta   90.00
_cell.angle_gamma   90.00
#
_symmetry.space_group_name_H-M   'P 1'
#
loop_
_entity.id
_entity.type
_entity.pdbx_description
1 polymer ?
#
loop_
_entity_poly.entity_id
_entity_poly.type
_entity_poly.pdbx_seq_one_letter_code
_entity_poly.pdbx_strand_id
1 'polypeptide(L)'
;MCGKKISIGLFVSLCFVAQGFAVELKTNVQKESYSIGASTGAYISNQLFEQNEFGIKADIDALIDGFVDALKKKQKLSDEEIITHLNNRAEGLNKISQERFSQQLNANLDAGKKYLANNAKNKKVITTKSGLQYEKIAEGKGVKPKPESIVLIHYKGSLLDGTLFDNTYERKQPAHLSMINVIDGLQEGLMLMSEGEKAKIVIPSELAYGNADVQAIPAGSTVIFEVELIKVLKPGELNNSAKALSEETKKEMSETKQPLKKL
;
A
#
# COMPACT_ATOMS: atom_id res chain seq x y z
N MET A 1 -18.16 68.13 -68.47
CA MET A 1 -17.94 68.51 -67.06
C MET A 1 -18.61 67.48 -66.15
N CYS A 2 -18.03 67.29 -64.96
CA CYS A 2 -18.53 66.52 -63.81
C CYS A 2 -18.19 65.01 -63.78
N GLY A 3 -17.15 64.68 -63.01
CA GLY A 3 -16.70 63.33 -62.73
C GLY A 3 -17.46 62.65 -61.59
N LYS A 4 -17.52 61.32 -61.64
CA LYS A 4 -17.99 60.48 -60.53
C LYS A 4 -16.80 59.72 -59.94
N LYS A 5 -16.50 60.02 -58.67
CA LYS A 5 -15.51 59.33 -57.85
C LYS A 5 -16.04 57.94 -57.49
N ILE A 6 -15.26 56.91 -57.77
CA ILE A 6 -15.47 55.54 -57.30
C ILE A 6 -14.79 55.45 -55.93
N SER A 7 -15.57 55.23 -54.87
CA SER A 7 -15.06 54.95 -53.53
C SER A 7 -15.07 53.43 -53.32
N ILE A 8 -13.89 52.82 -53.28
CA ILE A 8 -13.70 51.41 -52.96
C ILE A 8 -13.68 51.29 -51.44
N GLY A 9 -14.73 50.71 -50.87
CA GLY A 9 -14.80 50.38 -49.45
C GLY A 9 -13.91 49.18 -49.14
N LEU A 10 -12.82 49.43 -48.41
CA LEU A 10 -11.93 48.39 -47.87
C LEU A 10 -12.61 47.75 -46.66
N PHE A 11 -13.21 46.57 -46.83
CA PHE A 11 -13.73 45.76 -45.73
C PHE A 11 -12.54 45.04 -45.07
N VAL A 12 -11.98 45.64 -44.01
CA VAL A 12 -10.95 44.99 -43.17
C VAL A 12 -11.67 43.97 -42.28
N SER A 13 -11.57 42.70 -42.66
CA SER A 13 -11.96 41.59 -41.81
C SER A 13 -10.95 41.49 -40.65
N LEU A 14 -11.38 41.91 -39.47
CA LEU A 14 -10.61 41.81 -38.23
C LEU A 14 -10.73 40.38 -37.70
N CYS A 15 -9.84 39.48 -38.14
CA CYS A 15 -9.62 38.21 -37.45
C CYS A 15 -9.04 38.51 -36.07
N PHE A 16 -9.88 38.44 -35.03
CA PHE A 16 -9.45 38.39 -33.65
C PHE A 16 -8.84 37.00 -33.39
N VAL A 17 -7.55 36.86 -33.68
CA VAL A 17 -6.79 35.69 -33.23
C VAL A 17 -6.54 35.88 -31.74
N ALA A 18 -7.28 35.15 -30.90
CA ALA A 18 -7.00 35.08 -29.47
C ALA A 18 -5.68 34.30 -29.28
N GLN A 19 -4.55 35.00 -29.39
CA GLN A 19 -3.26 34.49 -28.93
C GLN A 19 -3.32 34.38 -27.41
N GLY A 20 -3.45 33.17 -26.90
CA GLY A 20 -3.17 32.86 -25.50
C GLY A 20 -1.70 33.15 -25.23
N PHE A 21 -1.42 34.31 -24.65
CA PHE A 21 -0.08 34.63 -24.17
C PHE A 21 0.21 33.76 -22.94
N ALA A 22 1.21 32.90 -23.03
CA ALA A 22 1.84 32.32 -21.84
C ALA A 22 2.34 33.48 -20.97
N VAL A 23 1.79 33.63 -19.76
CA VAL A 23 2.24 34.65 -18.82
C VAL A 23 3.68 34.34 -18.43
N GLU A 24 4.60 35.17 -18.86
CA GLU A 24 6.02 35.05 -18.52
C GLU A 24 6.20 35.47 -17.04
N LEU A 25 6.67 34.54 -16.19
CA LEU A 25 6.80 34.72 -14.73
C LEU A 25 8.08 35.53 -14.40
N LYS A 26 7.97 36.86 -14.46
CA LYS A 26 9.10 37.79 -14.34
C LYS A 26 9.44 38.17 -12.90
N THR A 27 8.43 38.28 -12.02
CA THR A 27 8.63 38.72 -10.63
C THR A 27 8.59 37.57 -9.63
N ASN A 28 9.18 37.74 -8.45
CA ASN A 28 9.10 36.75 -7.36
C ASN A 28 7.64 36.50 -6.96
N VAL A 29 6.84 37.56 -6.83
CA VAL A 29 5.41 37.46 -6.51
C VAL A 29 4.65 36.63 -7.54
N GLN A 30 4.97 36.78 -8.84
CA GLN A 30 4.36 35.96 -9.91
C GLN A 30 4.76 34.49 -9.76
N LYS A 31 6.03 34.20 -9.48
CA LYS A 31 6.51 32.83 -9.27
C LYS A 31 5.88 32.19 -8.03
N GLU A 32 5.84 32.90 -6.91
CA GLU A 32 5.19 32.46 -5.67
C GLU A 32 3.70 32.15 -5.89
N SER A 33 2.98 33.06 -6.55
CA SER A 33 1.55 32.89 -6.86
C SER A 33 1.32 31.68 -7.78
N TYR A 34 2.14 31.52 -8.82
CA TYR A 34 2.09 30.36 -9.71
C TYR A 34 2.34 29.05 -8.95
N SER A 35 3.33 29.01 -8.05
CA SER A 35 3.64 27.83 -7.25
C SER A 35 2.47 27.40 -6.35
N ILE A 36 1.71 28.34 -5.77
CA ILE A 36 0.51 28.02 -4.99
C ILE A 36 -0.56 27.38 -5.89
N GLY A 37 -0.82 27.96 -7.06
CA GLY A 37 -1.78 27.40 -8.02
C GLY A 37 -1.37 26.02 -8.52
N ALA A 38 -0.11 25.85 -8.91
CA ALA A 38 0.43 24.59 -9.41
C ALA A 38 0.40 23.48 -8.34
N SER A 39 0.75 23.79 -7.09
CA SER A 39 0.69 22.80 -5.99
C SER A 39 -0.75 22.38 -5.67
N THR A 40 -1.69 23.33 -5.65
CA THR A 40 -3.12 23.06 -5.46
C THR A 40 -3.69 22.22 -6.60
N GLY A 41 -3.34 22.57 -7.85
CA GLY A 41 -3.73 21.83 -9.04
C GLY A 41 -3.21 20.40 -9.02
N ALA A 42 -1.94 20.18 -8.64
CA ALA A 42 -1.34 18.86 -8.51
C ALA A 42 -2.04 17.99 -7.45
N TYR A 43 -2.39 18.58 -6.30
CA TYR A 43 -3.14 17.89 -5.25
C TYR A 43 -4.51 17.42 -5.75
N ILE A 44 -5.28 18.32 -6.36
CA ILE A 44 -6.62 18.01 -6.88
C ILE A 44 -6.54 17.00 -8.03
N SER A 45 -5.57 17.16 -8.94
CA SER A 45 -5.43 16.28 -10.10
C SER A 45 -5.14 14.85 -9.67
N ASN A 46 -4.25 14.64 -8.69
CA ASN A 46 -3.97 13.30 -8.17
C ASN A 46 -5.24 12.64 -7.63
N GLN A 47 -6.02 13.36 -6.83
CA GLN A 47 -7.29 12.87 -6.27
C GLN A 47 -8.34 12.56 -7.36
N LEU A 48 -8.40 13.34 -8.44
CA LEU A 48 -9.36 13.14 -9.53
C LEU A 48 -8.92 12.07 -10.53
N PHE A 49 -7.62 11.90 -10.76
CA PHE A 49 -7.10 10.84 -11.63
C PHE A 49 -7.38 9.47 -11.07
N GLU A 50 -7.18 9.26 -9.76
CA GLU A 50 -7.57 8.03 -9.09
C GLU A 50 -9.08 7.75 -9.28
N GLN A 51 -9.92 8.77 -9.16
CA GLN A 51 -11.38 8.62 -9.36
C GLN A 51 -11.77 8.36 -10.83
N ASN A 52 -11.00 8.89 -11.79
CA ASN A 52 -11.21 8.65 -13.21
C ASN A 52 -10.92 7.19 -13.58
N GLU A 53 -9.85 6.59 -13.02
CA GLU A 53 -9.60 5.15 -13.13
C GLU A 53 -10.78 4.34 -12.60
N PHE A 54 -11.59 4.95 -11.73
CA PHE A 54 -12.74 4.33 -11.10
C PHE A 54 -14.08 4.63 -11.78
N GLY A 55 -14.04 5.26 -12.96
CA GLY A 55 -15.22 5.53 -13.78
C GLY A 55 -15.95 6.82 -13.41
N ILE A 56 -15.49 7.56 -12.40
CA ILE A 56 -16.07 8.87 -12.05
C ILE A 56 -15.29 9.96 -12.78
N LYS A 57 -15.83 10.37 -13.93
CA LYS A 57 -15.24 11.44 -14.73
C LYS A 57 -15.27 12.78 -13.99
N ALA A 58 -14.21 13.55 -14.16
CA ALA A 58 -14.17 14.97 -13.85
C ALA A 58 -14.07 15.78 -15.13
N ASP A 59 -14.88 16.82 -15.24
CA ASP A 59 -14.71 17.84 -16.26
C ASP A 59 -13.65 18.84 -15.76
N ILE A 60 -12.46 18.75 -16.34
CA ILE A 60 -11.30 19.54 -15.91
C ILE A 60 -11.48 21.01 -16.26
N ASP A 61 -12.12 21.31 -17.39
CA ASP A 61 -12.36 22.69 -17.81
C ASP A 61 -13.36 23.37 -16.86
N ALA A 62 -14.44 22.68 -16.50
CA ALA A 62 -15.41 23.17 -15.52
C ALA A 62 -14.80 23.32 -14.12
N LEU A 63 -13.88 22.44 -13.74
CA LEU A 63 -13.14 22.53 -12.47
C LEU A 63 -12.24 23.78 -12.43
N ILE A 64 -11.50 24.04 -13.51
CA ILE A 64 -10.65 25.22 -13.64
C ILE A 64 -11.50 26.49 -13.58
N ASP A 65 -12.60 26.53 -14.32
CA ASP A 65 -13.57 27.63 -14.29
C ASP A 65 -14.07 27.90 -12.87
N GLY A 66 -14.53 26.86 -12.17
CA GLY A 66 -15.03 26.96 -10.79
C GLY A 66 -13.97 27.48 -9.81
N PHE A 67 -12.72 27.03 -9.94
CA PHE A 67 -11.61 27.51 -9.13
C PHE A 67 -11.30 28.99 -9.38
N VAL A 68 -11.23 29.40 -10.66
CA VAL A 68 -10.98 30.79 -11.05
C VAL A 68 -12.12 31.71 -10.60
N ASP A 69 -13.37 31.28 -10.76
CA ASP A 69 -14.54 32.04 -10.34
C ASP A 69 -14.58 32.19 -8.81
N ALA A 70 -14.23 31.17 -8.04
CA ALA A 70 -14.13 31.25 -6.59
C ALA A 70 -13.09 32.27 -6.11
N LEU A 71 -11.89 32.29 -6.72
CA LEU A 71 -10.85 33.28 -6.41
C LEU A 71 -11.30 34.71 -6.70
N LYS A 72 -12.16 34.88 -7.71
CA LYS A 72 -12.71 36.18 -8.12
C LYS A 72 -14.03 36.54 -7.43
N LYS A 73 -14.57 35.63 -6.59
CA LYS A 73 -15.91 35.75 -5.98
C LYS A 73 -17.02 35.93 -7.02
N LYS A 74 -16.96 35.16 -8.11
CA LYS A 74 -17.91 35.17 -9.25
C LYS A 74 -18.49 33.76 -9.52
N GLN A 75 -18.66 32.97 -8.48
CA GLN A 75 -19.19 31.62 -8.59
C GLN A 75 -20.53 31.62 -9.34
N LYS A 76 -20.68 30.66 -10.26
CA LYS A 76 -21.91 30.48 -11.07
C LYS A 76 -23.01 29.71 -10.33
N LEU A 77 -22.68 29.08 -9.21
CA LEU A 77 -23.57 28.30 -8.36
C LEU A 77 -23.65 28.94 -6.98
N SER A 78 -24.80 28.82 -6.33
CA SER A 78 -24.97 29.14 -4.92
C SER A 78 -24.22 28.15 -4.02
N ASP A 79 -23.94 28.56 -2.78
CA ASP A 79 -23.30 27.69 -1.79
C ASP A 79 -24.11 26.40 -1.55
N GLU A 80 -25.45 26.48 -1.59
CA GLU A 80 -26.35 25.33 -1.45
C GLU A 80 -26.19 24.34 -2.62
N GLU A 81 -26.23 24.84 -3.87
CA GLU A 81 -26.04 23.99 -5.06
C GLU A 81 -24.66 23.32 -5.05
N ILE A 82 -23.60 24.06 -4.65
CA ILE A 82 -22.25 23.49 -4.50
C ILE A 82 -22.27 22.34 -3.50
N ILE A 83 -22.85 22.53 -2.31
CA ILE A 83 -22.94 21.47 -1.28
C ILE A 83 -23.72 20.27 -1.81
N THR A 84 -24.86 20.47 -2.46
CA THR A 84 -25.68 19.38 -3.02
C THR A 84 -24.89 18.57 -4.05
N HIS A 85 -24.20 19.21 -4.98
CA HIS A 85 -23.42 18.50 -5.99
C HIS A 85 -22.22 17.74 -5.40
N LEU A 86 -21.56 18.31 -4.38
CA LEU A 86 -20.48 17.64 -3.67
C LEU A 86 -20.96 16.41 -2.89
N ASN A 87 -22.14 16.49 -2.24
CA ASN A 87 -22.75 15.34 -1.57
C ASN A 87 -23.11 14.23 -2.56
N ASN A 88 -23.71 14.57 -3.70
CA ASN A 88 -24.03 13.58 -4.75
C ASN A 88 -22.77 12.89 -5.28
N ARG A 89 -21.67 13.65 -5.46
CA ARG A 89 -20.37 13.07 -5.84
C ARG A 89 -19.83 12.15 -4.74
N ALA A 90 -19.91 12.55 -3.47
CA ALA A 90 -19.46 11.76 -2.33
C ALA A 90 -20.26 10.45 -2.19
N GLU A 91 -21.58 10.48 -2.39
CA GLU A 91 -22.42 9.27 -2.42
C GLU A 91 -22.01 8.32 -3.54
N GLY A 92 -21.77 8.84 -4.76
CA GLY A 92 -21.29 8.04 -5.89
C GLY A 92 -19.93 7.39 -5.60
N LEU A 93 -19.00 8.15 -5.02
CA LEU A 93 -17.69 7.65 -4.59
C LEU A 93 -17.81 6.57 -3.51
N ASN A 94 -18.65 6.78 -2.50
CA ASN A 94 -18.87 5.82 -1.42
C ASN A 94 -19.43 4.50 -1.96
N LYS A 95 -20.40 4.56 -2.88
CA LYS A 95 -20.96 3.37 -3.53
C LYS A 95 -19.90 2.59 -4.31
N ILE A 96 -19.12 3.28 -5.14
CA ILE A 96 -18.04 2.65 -5.92
C ILE A 96 -16.98 2.04 -5.00
N SER A 97 -16.60 2.75 -3.93
CA SER A 97 -15.66 2.25 -2.93
C SER A 97 -16.18 0.98 -2.26
N GLN A 98 -17.46 0.94 -1.86
CA GLN A 98 -18.08 -0.24 -1.24
C GLN A 98 -18.17 -1.42 -2.19
N GLU A 99 -18.59 -1.19 -3.43
CA GLU A 99 -18.67 -2.23 -4.46
C GLU A 99 -17.30 -2.85 -4.75
N ARG A 100 -16.27 -2.01 -4.88
CA ARG A 100 -14.89 -2.44 -5.09
C ARG A 100 -14.33 -3.21 -3.92
N PHE A 101 -14.53 -2.69 -2.71
CA PHE A 101 -14.13 -3.39 -1.49
C PHE A 101 -14.78 -4.78 -1.44
N SER A 102 -16.09 -4.88 -1.72
CA SER A 102 -16.78 -6.17 -1.76
C SER A 102 -16.26 -7.10 -2.85
N GLN A 103 -16.00 -6.58 -4.05
CA GLN A 103 -15.44 -7.36 -5.15
C GLN A 103 -14.04 -7.88 -4.83
N GLN A 104 -13.17 -7.01 -4.30
CA GLN A 104 -11.80 -7.38 -3.91
C GLN A 104 -11.80 -8.39 -2.76
N LEU A 105 -12.62 -8.17 -1.73
CA LEU A 105 -12.79 -9.12 -0.63
C LEU A 105 -13.20 -10.50 -1.16
N ASN A 106 -14.23 -10.57 -1.99
CA ASN A 106 -14.70 -11.84 -2.55
C ASN A 106 -13.63 -12.51 -3.43
N ALA A 107 -12.93 -11.73 -4.26
CA ALA A 107 -11.85 -12.22 -5.09
C ALA A 107 -10.70 -12.81 -4.25
N ASN A 108 -10.31 -12.14 -3.16
CA ASN A 108 -9.26 -12.59 -2.26
C ASN A 108 -9.66 -13.85 -1.50
N LEU A 109 -10.90 -13.92 -0.98
CA LEU A 109 -11.43 -15.11 -0.32
C LEU A 109 -11.45 -16.32 -1.27
N ASP A 110 -11.88 -16.11 -2.52
CA ASP A 110 -11.89 -17.17 -3.53
C ASP A 110 -10.49 -17.60 -3.95
N ALA A 111 -9.57 -16.66 -4.12
CA ALA A 111 -8.16 -16.94 -4.41
C ALA A 111 -7.51 -17.72 -3.26
N GLY A 112 -7.76 -17.30 -2.01
CA GLY A 112 -7.33 -17.99 -0.80
C GLY A 112 -7.81 -19.42 -0.72
N LYS A 113 -9.12 -19.64 -0.86
CA LYS A 113 -9.72 -20.99 -0.88
C LYS A 113 -9.10 -21.87 -1.96
N LYS A 114 -8.94 -21.36 -3.18
CA LYS A 114 -8.32 -22.08 -4.30
C LYS A 114 -6.86 -22.44 -4.01
N TYR A 115 -6.09 -21.48 -3.49
CA TYR A 115 -4.69 -21.69 -3.14
C TYR A 115 -4.55 -22.77 -2.06
N LEU A 116 -5.29 -22.65 -0.96
CA LEU A 116 -5.25 -23.61 0.16
C LEU A 116 -5.65 -25.02 -0.32
N ALA A 117 -6.72 -25.15 -1.10
CA ALA A 117 -7.14 -26.44 -1.65
C ALA A 117 -6.09 -27.08 -2.56
N ASN A 118 -5.35 -26.26 -3.33
CA ASN A 118 -4.26 -26.75 -4.16
C ASN A 118 -3.02 -27.11 -3.33
N ASN A 119 -2.63 -26.25 -2.39
CA ASN A 119 -1.45 -26.43 -1.56
C ASN A 119 -1.57 -27.64 -0.62
N ALA A 120 -2.79 -27.96 -0.15
CA ALA A 120 -3.09 -29.17 0.62
C ALA A 120 -2.74 -30.49 -0.11
N LYS A 121 -2.64 -30.47 -1.45
CA LYS A 121 -2.27 -31.66 -2.24
C LYS A 121 -0.77 -31.96 -2.16
N ASN A 122 0.06 -31.02 -1.72
CA ASN A 122 1.48 -31.24 -1.50
C ASN A 122 1.68 -32.12 -0.25
N LYS A 123 2.36 -33.26 -0.41
CA LYS A 123 2.61 -34.22 0.69
C LYS A 123 3.46 -33.64 1.83
N LYS A 124 4.20 -32.56 1.60
CA LYS A 124 4.97 -31.86 2.63
C LYS A 124 4.12 -30.90 3.47
N VAL A 125 2.91 -30.59 3.02
CA VAL A 125 1.98 -29.69 3.68
C VAL A 125 1.08 -30.49 4.62
N ILE A 126 1.01 -30.05 5.87
CA ILE A 126 0.06 -30.52 6.87
C ILE A 126 -1.01 -29.44 7.01
N THR A 127 -2.28 -29.82 6.87
CA THR A 127 -3.41 -28.92 7.15
C THR A 127 -3.93 -29.22 8.56
N THR A 128 -3.98 -28.21 9.42
CA THR A 128 -4.51 -28.34 10.78
C THR A 128 -6.04 -28.28 10.78
N LYS A 129 -6.66 -28.49 11.95
CA LYS A 129 -8.12 -28.43 12.10
C LYS A 129 -8.70 -27.03 11.87
N SER A 130 -7.91 -25.98 12.12
CA SER A 130 -8.33 -24.59 11.89
C SER A 130 -8.23 -24.17 10.42
N GLY A 131 -7.61 -25.01 9.57
CA GLY A 131 -7.36 -24.71 8.16
C GLY A 131 -6.00 -24.10 7.89
N LEU A 132 -5.18 -23.85 8.93
CA LEU A 132 -3.77 -23.48 8.79
C LEU A 132 -3.03 -24.55 8.00
N GLN A 133 -2.13 -24.13 7.10
CA GLN A 133 -1.25 -25.04 6.39
C GLN A 133 0.20 -24.83 6.74
N TYR A 134 0.88 -25.92 7.07
CA TYR A 134 2.22 -25.92 7.60
C TYR A 134 3.13 -26.83 6.76
N GLU A 135 4.25 -26.30 6.28
CA GLU A 135 5.28 -27.05 5.59
C GLU A 135 6.63 -26.83 6.27
N LYS A 136 7.20 -27.91 6.81
CA LYS A 136 8.55 -27.88 7.37
C LYS A 136 9.59 -27.82 6.25
N ILE A 137 10.45 -26.81 6.28
CA ILE A 137 11.54 -26.60 5.30
C ILE A 137 12.86 -27.17 5.82
N ALA A 138 13.21 -26.88 7.07
CA ALA A 138 14.42 -27.38 7.72
C ALA A 138 14.11 -27.75 9.18
N GLU A 139 14.68 -28.85 9.67
CA GLU A 139 14.39 -29.35 11.02
C GLU A 139 15.04 -28.52 12.13
N GLY A 140 14.27 -28.21 13.17
CA GLY A 140 14.76 -27.75 14.46
C GLY A 140 14.74 -28.86 15.50
N LYS A 141 15.60 -28.76 16.52
CA LYS A 141 15.73 -29.77 17.60
C LYS A 141 15.56 -29.18 19.00
N GLY A 142 15.36 -27.86 19.11
CA GLY A 142 15.19 -27.22 20.40
C GLY A 142 13.76 -27.26 20.91
N VAL A 143 13.49 -26.47 21.95
CA VAL A 143 12.19 -26.44 22.62
C VAL A 143 11.11 -25.85 21.71
N LYS A 144 9.87 -26.27 21.92
CA LYS A 144 8.71 -25.67 21.23
C LYS A 144 8.20 -24.44 21.97
N PRO A 145 7.77 -23.38 21.26
CA PRO A 145 7.09 -22.24 21.87
C PRO A 145 5.83 -22.67 22.63
N LYS A 146 5.54 -21.96 23.73
CA LYS A 146 4.27 -22.01 24.45
C LYS A 146 3.45 -20.74 24.16
N PRO A 147 2.13 -20.72 24.47
CA PRO A 147 1.29 -19.53 24.26
C PRO A 147 1.82 -18.25 24.94
N GLU A 148 2.51 -18.39 26.08
CA GLU A 148 3.12 -17.28 26.83
C GLU A 148 4.58 -16.98 26.44
N SER A 149 5.16 -17.74 25.49
CA SER A 149 6.55 -17.55 25.09
C SER A 149 6.78 -16.25 24.36
N ILE A 150 8.02 -15.80 24.42
CA ILE A 150 8.55 -14.80 23.49
C ILE A 150 9.45 -15.56 22.53
N VAL A 151 9.28 -15.36 21.24
CA VAL A 151 10.11 -15.97 20.21
C VAL A 151 10.98 -14.94 19.54
N LEU A 152 12.15 -15.39 19.12
CA LEU A 152 13.04 -14.65 18.25
C LEU A 152 13.03 -15.31 16.89
N ILE A 153 12.62 -14.58 15.85
CA ILE A 153 12.42 -15.15 14.53
C ILE A 153 12.98 -14.27 13.42
N HIS A 154 13.44 -14.91 12.35
CA HIS A 154 13.47 -14.30 11.03
C HIS A 154 12.23 -14.72 10.25
N TYR A 155 11.67 -13.82 9.44
CA TYR A 155 10.52 -14.14 8.62
C TYR A 155 10.36 -13.24 7.41
N LYS A 156 9.60 -13.75 6.43
CA LYS A 156 9.03 -13.00 5.31
C LYS A 156 7.52 -13.23 5.29
N GLY A 157 6.75 -12.15 5.36
CA GLY A 157 5.30 -12.14 5.19
C GLY A 157 4.95 -11.65 3.78
N SER A 158 4.17 -12.46 3.05
CA SER A 158 3.76 -12.18 1.68
C SER A 158 2.29 -12.50 1.42
N LEU A 159 1.71 -11.80 0.45
CA LEU A 159 0.44 -12.16 -0.16
C LEU A 159 0.63 -13.32 -1.16
N LEU A 160 -0.47 -13.90 -1.66
CA LEU A 160 -0.42 -15.02 -2.60
C LEU A 160 0.25 -14.69 -3.95
N ASP A 161 0.29 -13.43 -4.33
CA ASP A 161 0.96 -12.93 -5.54
C ASP A 161 2.48 -12.71 -5.36
N GLY A 162 3.00 -12.90 -4.14
CA GLY A 162 4.40 -12.69 -3.79
C GLY A 162 4.72 -11.27 -3.28
N THR A 163 3.74 -10.37 -3.23
CA THR A 163 3.91 -9.03 -2.66
C THR A 163 4.28 -9.15 -1.19
N LEU A 164 5.46 -8.66 -0.82
CA LEU A 164 5.95 -8.63 0.57
C LEU A 164 5.28 -7.48 1.32
N PHE A 165 4.67 -7.79 2.47
CA PHE A 165 4.15 -6.76 3.39
C PHE A 165 5.07 -6.59 4.61
N ASP A 166 5.91 -7.59 4.92
CA ASP A 166 6.88 -7.50 6.01
C ASP A 166 8.06 -8.47 5.81
N ASN A 167 9.28 -8.04 6.14
CA ASN A 167 10.50 -8.81 5.92
C ASN A 167 11.61 -8.40 6.91
N THR A 168 11.99 -9.30 7.82
CA THR A 168 13.07 -9.02 8.79
C THR A 168 14.47 -9.14 8.19
N TYR A 169 14.63 -9.87 7.07
CA TYR A 169 15.93 -10.00 6.41
C TYR A 169 16.39 -8.69 5.78
N GLU A 170 15.46 -7.89 5.24
CA GLU A 170 15.75 -6.54 4.73
C GLU A 170 16.21 -5.60 5.84
N ARG A 171 15.64 -5.74 7.03
CA ARG A 171 16.04 -5.00 8.24
C ARG A 171 17.34 -5.51 8.86
N LYS A 172 17.87 -6.65 8.40
CA LYS A 172 19.08 -7.33 8.93
C LYS A 172 19.02 -7.58 10.45
N GLN A 173 17.83 -7.71 11.00
CA GLN A 173 17.62 -7.91 12.43
C GLN A 173 16.42 -8.83 12.65
N PRO A 174 16.55 -9.90 13.46
CA PRO A 174 15.41 -10.72 13.87
C PRO A 174 14.35 -9.94 14.65
N ALA A 175 13.12 -10.42 14.64
CA ALA A 175 12.03 -9.85 15.42
C ALA A 175 11.83 -10.63 16.73
N HIS A 176 11.65 -9.89 17.83
CA HIS A 176 11.11 -10.43 19.07
C HIS A 176 9.59 -10.34 19.02
N LEU A 177 8.90 -11.48 19.05
CA LEU A 177 7.44 -11.53 19.07
C LEU A 177 6.95 -12.19 20.35
N SER A 178 6.03 -11.52 21.03
CA SER A 178 5.22 -12.14 22.07
C SER A 178 4.13 -12.96 21.39
N MET A 179 4.05 -14.26 21.70
CA MET A 179 3.04 -15.16 21.14
C MET A 179 1.61 -14.69 21.43
N ILE A 180 1.40 -13.85 22.43
CA ILE A 180 0.08 -13.28 22.80
C ILE A 180 -0.37 -12.16 21.86
N ASN A 181 0.57 -11.47 21.18
CA ASN A 181 0.30 -10.27 20.39
C ASN A 181 0.43 -10.51 18.87
N VAL A 182 0.43 -11.77 18.43
CA VAL A 182 0.47 -12.14 17.01
C VAL A 182 -0.89 -12.70 16.59
N ILE A 183 -1.16 -12.68 15.27
CA ILE A 183 -2.37 -13.27 14.70
C ILE A 183 -2.48 -14.77 15.05
N ASP A 184 -3.70 -15.25 15.24
CA ASP A 184 -4.01 -16.61 15.73
C ASP A 184 -3.31 -17.69 14.90
N GLY A 185 -3.30 -17.56 13.57
CA GLY A 185 -2.68 -18.55 12.70
C GLY A 185 -1.15 -18.58 12.79
N LEU A 186 -0.51 -17.43 13.05
CA LEU A 186 0.94 -17.38 13.26
C LEU A 186 1.29 -17.94 14.64
N GLN A 187 0.48 -17.64 15.66
CA GLN A 187 0.61 -18.25 16.99
C GLN A 187 0.52 -19.78 16.90
N GLU A 188 -0.51 -20.30 16.22
CA GLU A 188 -0.71 -21.73 16.00
C GLU A 188 0.48 -22.34 15.25
N GLY A 189 0.91 -21.74 14.13
CA GLY A 189 2.01 -22.24 13.33
C GLY A 189 3.35 -22.25 14.07
N LEU A 190 3.64 -21.22 14.87
CA LEU A 190 4.85 -21.16 15.69
C LEU A 190 4.86 -22.24 16.79
N MET A 191 3.71 -22.60 17.38
CA MET A 191 3.63 -23.70 18.35
C MET A 191 3.86 -25.09 17.73
N LEU A 192 3.74 -25.22 16.41
CA LEU A 192 4.10 -26.45 15.70
C LEU A 192 5.62 -26.58 15.51
N MET A 193 6.33 -25.46 15.42
CA MET A 193 7.78 -25.38 15.21
C MET A 193 8.57 -25.82 16.45
N SER A 194 9.78 -26.33 16.20
CA SER A 194 10.85 -26.44 17.20
C SER A 194 11.87 -25.32 17.03
N GLU A 195 12.55 -24.90 18.10
CA GLU A 195 13.68 -23.98 17.97
C GLU A 195 14.76 -24.53 17.01
N GLY A 196 15.26 -23.64 16.14
CA GLY A 196 16.14 -23.94 15.00
C GLY A 196 15.39 -24.35 13.72
N GLU A 197 14.06 -24.49 13.75
CA GLU A 197 13.28 -24.92 12.60
C GLU A 197 13.06 -23.78 11.61
N LYS A 198 13.03 -24.12 10.31
CA LYS A 198 12.50 -23.25 9.26
C LYS A 198 11.23 -23.86 8.67
N ALA A 199 10.17 -23.07 8.55
CA ALA A 199 8.89 -23.52 8.05
C ALA A 199 8.21 -22.47 7.17
N LYS A 200 7.33 -22.93 6.28
CA LYS A 200 6.36 -22.12 5.56
C LYS A 200 4.98 -22.35 6.17
N ILE A 201 4.33 -21.26 6.54
CA ILE A 201 3.04 -21.23 7.21
C ILE A 201 2.09 -20.42 6.33
N VAL A 202 1.05 -21.06 5.80
CA VAL A 202 0.01 -20.41 5.01
C VAL A 202 -1.23 -20.28 5.86
N ILE A 203 -1.68 -19.03 6.04
CA ILE A 203 -2.69 -18.66 7.02
C ILE A 203 -3.93 -18.14 6.27
N PRO A 204 -5.09 -18.82 6.37
CA PRO A 204 -6.35 -18.28 5.82
C PRO A 204 -6.71 -16.95 6.50
N SER A 205 -7.47 -16.10 5.81
CA SER A 205 -7.83 -14.76 6.29
C SER A 205 -8.44 -14.76 7.70
N GLU A 206 -9.24 -15.77 8.01
CA GLU A 206 -9.96 -15.96 9.27
C GLU A 206 -9.02 -16.16 10.47
N LEU A 207 -7.80 -16.65 10.23
CA LEU A 207 -6.75 -16.80 11.24
C LEU A 207 -5.68 -15.70 11.13
N ALA A 208 -5.89 -14.71 10.27
CA ALA A 208 -4.98 -13.61 10.00
C ALA A 208 -5.66 -12.25 10.28
N TYR A 209 -5.96 -11.48 9.24
CA TYR A 209 -6.48 -10.10 9.34
C TYR A 209 -7.97 -9.99 8.98
N GLY A 210 -8.62 -11.11 8.66
CA GLY A 210 -10.05 -11.18 8.36
C GLY A 210 -10.46 -10.39 7.12
N ASN A 211 -11.65 -9.80 7.19
CA ASN A 211 -12.31 -9.14 6.07
C ASN A 211 -12.11 -7.60 6.08
N ALA A 212 -11.02 -7.12 6.68
CA ALA A 212 -10.69 -5.69 6.73
C ALA A 212 -9.32 -5.45 6.09
N ASP A 213 -9.14 -4.28 5.48
CA ASP A 213 -7.83 -3.84 5.01
C ASP A 213 -6.95 -3.47 6.22
N VAL A 214 -5.72 -3.99 6.23
CA VAL A 214 -4.72 -3.69 7.27
C VAL A 214 -3.41 -3.31 6.61
N GLN A 215 -3.10 -2.00 6.61
CA GLN A 215 -1.90 -1.46 5.97
C GLN A 215 -1.78 -1.93 4.50
N ALA A 216 -0.75 -2.72 4.17
CA ALA A 216 -0.50 -3.27 2.85
C ALA A 216 -1.22 -4.61 2.58
N ILE A 217 -2.08 -5.07 3.49
CA ILE A 217 -2.78 -6.36 3.43
C ILE A 217 -4.25 -6.11 3.11
N PRO A 218 -4.71 -6.44 1.89
CA PRO A 218 -6.11 -6.28 1.52
C PRO A 218 -7.05 -7.22 2.30
N ALA A 219 -8.31 -6.82 2.42
CA ALA A 219 -9.37 -7.61 3.05
C ALA A 219 -9.51 -9.02 2.42
N GLY A 220 -9.72 -10.04 3.28
CA GLY A 220 -9.87 -11.43 2.85
C GLY A 220 -8.58 -12.10 2.36
N SER A 221 -7.42 -11.47 2.57
CA SER A 221 -6.15 -12.04 2.13
C SER A 221 -5.75 -13.27 2.94
N THR A 222 -5.44 -14.35 2.23
CA THR A 222 -4.61 -15.43 2.76
C THR A 222 -3.15 -14.98 2.71
N VAL A 223 -2.44 -15.14 3.82
CA VAL A 223 -1.05 -14.67 3.96
C VAL A 223 -0.09 -15.86 4.11
N ILE A 224 1.13 -15.68 3.62
CA ILE A 224 2.19 -16.68 3.65
C ILE A 224 3.34 -16.14 4.47
N PHE A 225 3.74 -16.89 5.49
CA PHE A 225 4.92 -16.63 6.28
C PHE A 225 5.98 -17.71 6.04
N GLU A 226 7.17 -17.33 5.61
CA GLU A 226 8.36 -18.17 5.74
C GLU A 226 9.10 -17.76 7.00
N VAL A 227 9.16 -18.64 7.99
CA VAL A 227 9.67 -18.36 9.33
C VAL A 227 10.88 -19.24 9.63
N GLU A 228 11.89 -18.64 10.22
CA GLU A 228 13.02 -19.30 10.87
C GLU A 228 12.96 -18.99 12.36
N LEU A 229 12.70 -20.01 13.17
CA LEU A 229 12.59 -19.88 14.62
C LEU A 229 13.97 -19.99 15.25
N ILE A 230 14.56 -18.85 15.57
CA ILE A 230 15.93 -18.76 16.09
C ILE A 230 15.97 -19.19 17.56
N LYS A 231 15.05 -18.67 18.37
CA LYS A 231 15.06 -18.91 19.82
C LYS A 231 13.70 -18.80 20.46
N VAL A 232 13.45 -19.62 21.49
CA VAL A 232 12.29 -19.52 22.39
C VAL A 232 12.77 -19.03 23.75
N LEU A 233 12.24 -17.88 24.18
CA LEU A 233 12.57 -17.24 25.44
C LEU A 233 11.46 -17.47 26.46
N LYS A 234 11.84 -17.59 27.74
CA LYS A 234 10.88 -17.57 28.85
C LYS A 234 10.45 -16.13 29.15
N PRO A 235 9.24 -15.94 29.70
CA PRO A 235 8.82 -14.64 30.23
C PRO A 235 9.89 -14.10 31.21
N GLY A 236 10.45 -12.91 30.91
CA GLY A 236 11.49 -12.26 31.71
C GLY A 236 12.94 -12.34 31.17
N GLU A 237 13.21 -13.15 30.15
CA GLU A 237 14.58 -13.33 29.57
C GLU A 237 14.95 -12.33 28.45
N LEU A 238 14.07 -11.37 28.16
CA LEU A 238 14.25 -10.36 27.08
C LEU A 238 15.54 -9.55 27.22
N ASN A 239 15.88 -9.10 28.44
CA ASN A 239 17.00 -8.18 28.67
C ASN A 239 18.38 -8.80 28.39
N ASN A 240 18.52 -10.12 28.51
CA ASN A 240 19.80 -10.80 28.29
C ASN A 240 19.98 -11.22 26.82
N SER A 241 18.88 -11.52 26.13
CA SER A 241 18.92 -12.05 24.75
C SER A 241 19.24 -10.98 23.71
N ALA A 242 18.74 -9.75 23.89
CA ALA A 242 19.05 -8.63 22.99
C ALA A 242 20.56 -8.26 23.00
N LYS A 243 21.22 -8.41 24.16
CA LYS A 243 22.67 -8.20 24.29
C LYS A 243 23.47 -9.32 23.62
N ALA A 244 23.16 -10.57 23.91
CA ALA A 244 23.86 -11.74 23.36
C ALA A 244 23.82 -11.76 21.83
N LEU A 245 22.66 -11.50 21.21
CA LEU A 245 22.57 -11.42 19.74
C LEU A 245 23.37 -10.25 19.16
N SER A 246 23.37 -9.09 19.82
CA SER A 246 24.16 -7.96 19.35
C SER A 246 25.67 -8.26 19.34
N GLU A 247 26.13 -9.15 20.21
CA GLU A 247 27.53 -9.59 20.30
C GLU A 247 27.84 -10.71 19.29
N GLU A 248 26.94 -11.68 19.11
CA GLU A 248 27.07 -12.74 18.10
C GLU A 248 26.99 -12.19 16.67
N THR A 249 26.05 -11.28 16.37
CA THR A 249 25.97 -10.62 15.06
C THR A 249 27.23 -9.77 14.80
N LYS A 250 27.78 -9.09 15.81
CA LYS A 250 29.06 -8.38 15.67
C LYS A 250 30.22 -9.33 15.42
N LYS A 251 30.21 -10.51 16.06
CA LYS A 251 31.25 -11.53 15.90
C LYS A 251 31.21 -12.18 14.52
N GLU A 252 30.03 -12.59 14.04
CA GLU A 252 29.85 -13.10 12.67
C GLU A 252 30.22 -12.05 11.60
N MET A 253 29.84 -10.79 11.80
CA MET A 253 30.25 -9.68 10.92
C MET A 253 31.76 -9.42 10.96
N SER A 254 32.46 -9.77 12.05
CA SER A 254 33.92 -9.66 12.17
C SER A 254 34.66 -10.84 11.53
N GLU A 255 34.11 -12.06 11.63
CA GLU A 255 34.71 -13.29 11.09
C GLU A 255 34.54 -13.40 9.57
N THR A 256 33.49 -12.81 9.00
CA THR A 256 33.26 -12.76 7.54
C THR A 256 34.19 -11.76 6.81
N LYS A 257 35.03 -11.02 7.55
CA LYS A 257 36.07 -10.11 7.00
C LYS A 257 37.48 -10.74 7.01
N GLN A 258 37.64 -12.03 6.69
CA GLN A 258 38.97 -12.55 6.37
C GLN A 258 39.47 -11.93 5.04
N PRO A 259 40.67 -11.33 5.00
CA PRO A 259 41.15 -10.64 3.81
C PRO A 259 41.46 -11.65 2.71
N LEU A 260 41.01 -11.34 1.48
CA LEU A 260 41.51 -11.95 0.25
C LEU A 260 43.05 -12.00 0.32
N LYS A 261 43.61 -13.20 0.47
CA LYS A 261 45.04 -13.44 0.24
C LYS A 261 45.30 -13.04 -1.22
N LYS A 262 46.03 -11.94 -1.39
CA LYS A 262 46.63 -11.57 -2.68
C LYS A 262 47.49 -12.75 -3.15
N LEU A 263 47.10 -13.35 -4.27
CA LEU A 263 47.98 -14.12 -5.15
C LEU A 263 48.47 -13.17 -6.25
#